data_AF-A0A1Q3T8C7-F1
#
_entry.id   AF-A0A1Q3T8C7-F1
#
_cell.length_a   1.000
_cell.length_b   1.000
_cell.length_c   1.000
_cell.angle_alpha   90.00
_cell.angle_beta   90.00
_cell.angle_gamma   90.00
#
_symmetry.space_group_name_H-M   'P 1'
#
loop_
_entity.id
_entity.type
_entity.pdbx_description
1 polymer ?
#
loop_
_entity_poly.entity_id
_entity_poly.type
_entity_poly.pdbx_seq_one_letter_code
_entity_poly.pdbx_strand_id
1 'polypeptide(L)'
;MEAAIRFLMTNYTISFFFAGLVGASRKIWRHRQKLSHGFIAEAFFSYYCFFSLGVCFVYNFVMHVFFHGMAARFIGWSDSPFQLEVGFASLGLGLAGLLAIRKELWLRVGVIIISNTFLWGAAGGHLYQLFENHDFAPGNAGVMLWTGLLQPVISVALLVWSIRTEKAISRPVEHQYDIYLWQQELTKEHH
;
A
#
# COMPACT_ATOMS: atom_id res chain seq x y z
N MET A 1 -6.42 26.93 -11.09
CA MET A 1 -6.78 26.10 -9.91
C MET A 1 -7.56 24.85 -10.30
N GLU A 2 -8.66 24.99 -11.06
CA GLU A 2 -9.49 23.86 -11.52
C GLU A 2 -8.73 22.76 -12.27
N ALA A 3 -7.89 23.13 -13.24
CA ALA A 3 -7.10 22.17 -14.03
C ALA A 3 -6.18 21.29 -13.16
N ALA A 4 -5.57 21.88 -12.11
CA ALA A 4 -4.71 21.15 -11.19
C ALA A 4 -5.51 20.17 -10.33
N ILE A 5 -6.69 20.58 -9.84
CA ILE A 5 -7.58 19.71 -9.06
C ILE A 5 -8.03 18.53 -9.91
N ARG A 6 -8.47 18.79 -11.15
CA ARG A 6 -8.87 17.73 -12.09
C ARG A 6 -7.71 16.75 -12.33
N PHE A 7 -6.51 17.26 -12.60
CA PHE A 7 -5.33 16.41 -12.80
C PHE A 7 -5.06 15.51 -11.60
N LEU A 8 -5.10 16.06 -10.38
CA LEU A 8 -4.86 15.28 -9.16
C LEU A 8 -5.94 14.21 -8.93
N MET A 9 -7.21 14.56 -9.14
CA MET A 9 -8.36 13.66 -8.91
C MET A 9 -8.49 12.58 -9.98
N THR A 10 -8.09 12.85 -11.22
CA THR A 10 -8.05 11.84 -12.28
C THR A 10 -6.86 10.89 -12.10
N ASN A 11 -5.74 11.38 -11.58
CA ASN A 11 -4.53 10.58 -11.30
C ASN A 11 -4.41 10.24 -9.81
N TYR A 12 -5.54 9.96 -9.14
CA TYR A 12 -5.61 9.86 -7.68
C TYR A 12 -4.68 8.79 -7.10
N THR A 13 -4.43 7.69 -7.79
CA THR A 13 -3.50 6.64 -7.35
C THR A 13 -2.08 7.18 -7.16
N ILE A 14 -1.60 8.00 -8.10
CA ILE A 14 -0.31 8.70 -8.02
C ILE A 14 -0.37 9.81 -6.97
N SER A 15 -1.45 10.61 -6.96
CA SER A 15 -1.61 11.71 -6.00
C SER A 15 -1.54 11.24 -4.55
N PHE A 16 -2.24 10.15 -4.22
CA PHE A 16 -2.21 9.59 -2.87
C PHE A 16 -0.88 8.87 -2.57
N PHE A 17 -0.23 8.26 -3.55
CA PHE A 17 1.13 7.75 -3.37
C PHE A 17 2.10 8.86 -2.95
N PHE A 18 2.09 10.01 -3.65
CA PHE A 18 2.90 11.15 -3.27
C PHE A 18 2.49 11.77 -1.93
N ALA A 19 1.20 11.82 -1.60
CA ALA A 19 0.75 12.24 -0.28
C ALA A 19 1.33 11.34 0.84
N GLY A 20 1.40 10.04 0.60
CA GLY A 20 2.08 9.07 1.46
C GLY A 20 3.57 9.38 1.63
N LEU A 21 4.28 9.63 0.53
CA LEU A 21 5.70 10.02 0.58
C LEU A 21 5.91 11.30 1.40
N VAL A 22 5.12 12.34 1.15
CA VAL A 22 5.19 13.61 1.89
C VAL A 22 4.94 13.40 3.38
N GLY A 23 3.92 12.61 3.74
CA GLY A 23 3.61 12.30 5.12
C GLY A 23 4.72 11.52 5.83
N ALA A 24 5.30 10.52 5.16
CA ALA A 24 6.46 9.78 5.66
C ALA A 24 7.68 10.70 5.86
N SER A 25 8.03 11.50 4.86
CA SER A 25 9.13 12.46 4.92
C SER A 25 8.93 13.48 6.04
N ARG A 26 7.71 13.98 6.25
CA ARG A 26 7.40 14.89 7.36
C ARG A 26 7.58 14.19 8.72
N LYS A 27 7.14 12.94 8.88
CA LYS A 27 7.35 12.15 10.11
C LYS A 27 8.84 11.96 10.38
N ILE A 28 9.62 11.63 9.36
CA ILE A 28 11.08 11.47 9.42
C ILE A 28 11.76 12.78 9.82
N TRP A 29 11.45 13.88 9.15
CA TRP A 29 12.03 15.19 9.44
C TRP A 29 11.76 15.66 10.88
N ARG A 30 10.53 15.45 11.39
CA ARG A 30 10.15 15.78 12.77
C ARG A 30 10.91 14.96 13.82
N HIS A 31 11.37 13.77 13.46
CA HIS A 31 12.07 12.84 14.35
C HIS A 31 13.51 12.57 13.88
N ARG A 32 14.14 13.54 13.21
CA ARG A 32 15.49 13.41 12.63
C ARG A 32 16.59 13.06 13.65
N GLN A 33 16.33 13.24 14.94
CA GLN A 33 17.25 12.86 16.03
C GLN A 33 17.19 11.36 16.38
N LYS A 34 16.23 10.60 15.84
CA LYS A 34 15.98 9.18 16.14
C LYS A 34 15.97 8.33 14.86
N LEU A 35 16.85 8.64 13.91
CA LEU A 35 16.90 7.94 12.62
C LEU A 35 17.51 6.55 12.81
N SER A 36 16.70 5.53 12.53
CA SER A 36 17.15 4.16 12.31
C SER A 36 16.54 3.64 11.02
N HIS A 37 17.17 2.64 10.40
CA HIS A 37 16.61 1.99 9.20
C HIS A 37 15.18 1.48 9.44
N GLY A 38 14.92 0.92 10.63
CA GLY A 38 13.58 0.45 11.00
C GLY A 38 12.56 1.57 11.17
N PHE A 39 12.96 2.72 11.73
CA PHE A 39 12.07 3.87 11.85
C PHE A 39 11.68 4.45 10.48
N ILE A 40 12.65 4.53 9.55
CA ILE A 40 12.43 5.03 8.20
C ILE A 40 11.52 4.05 7.42
N ALA A 41 11.82 2.76 7.46
CA ALA A 41 11.00 1.71 6.83
C ALA A 41 9.54 1.77 7.34
N GLU A 42 9.38 1.85 8.66
CA GLU A 42 8.06 1.94 9.30
C GLU A 42 7.30 3.21 8.91
N ALA A 43 7.99 4.35 8.79
CA ALA A 43 7.38 5.61 8.37
C ALA A 43 6.85 5.53 6.93
N PHE A 44 7.67 5.06 5.99
CA PHE A 44 7.22 4.89 4.60
C PHE A 44 6.11 3.86 4.48
N PHE A 45 6.24 2.71 5.14
CA PHE A 45 5.24 1.65 5.03
C PHE A 45 3.89 2.04 5.65
N SER A 46 3.88 2.65 6.84
CA SER A 46 2.64 3.14 7.48
C SER A 46 1.88 4.13 6.61
N TYR A 47 2.60 5.12 6.05
CA TYR A 47 1.99 6.16 5.24
C TYR A 47 1.60 5.65 3.85
N TYR A 48 2.32 4.67 3.30
CA TYR A 48 1.90 3.94 2.11
C TYR A 48 0.59 3.19 2.34
N CYS A 49 0.49 2.40 3.43
CA CYS A 49 -0.75 1.72 3.78
C CYS A 49 -1.91 2.71 3.95
N PHE A 50 -1.68 3.82 4.67
CA PHE A 50 -2.73 4.80 4.91
C PHE A 50 -3.20 5.51 3.64
N PHE A 51 -2.30 6.08 2.85
CA PHE A 51 -2.67 6.89 1.69
C PHE A 51 -2.89 6.05 0.43
N SER A 52 -1.93 5.21 0.05
CA SER A 52 -1.96 4.45 -1.20
C SER A 52 -2.92 3.28 -1.18
N LEU A 53 -3.18 2.68 -0.01
CA LEU A 53 -4.16 1.59 0.13
C LEU A 53 -5.43 2.07 0.83
N GLY A 54 -5.34 2.86 1.90
CA GLY A 54 -6.51 3.30 2.65
C GLY A 54 -7.33 4.35 1.90
N VAL A 55 -6.83 5.59 1.89
CA VAL A 55 -7.52 6.75 1.31
C VAL A 55 -7.78 6.54 -0.19
N CYS A 56 -6.82 5.99 -0.92
CA CYS A 56 -6.95 5.73 -2.35
C CYS A 56 -8.11 4.78 -2.69
N PHE A 57 -8.28 3.68 -1.95
CA PHE A 57 -9.38 2.75 -2.22
C PHE A 57 -10.72 3.24 -1.65
N VAL A 58 -10.73 4.05 -0.59
CA VAL A 58 -11.95 4.77 -0.18
C VAL A 58 -12.38 5.76 -1.25
N TYR A 59 -11.45 6.48 -1.86
CA TYR A 59 -11.74 7.33 -3.02
C TYR A 59 -12.28 6.50 -4.20
N ASN A 60 -11.66 5.35 -4.47
CA ASN A 60 -12.12 4.42 -5.51
C ASN A 60 -13.57 3.95 -5.25
N PHE A 61 -13.90 3.59 -4.01
CA PHE A 61 -15.27 3.29 -3.59
C PHE A 61 -16.23 4.44 -3.91
N VAL A 62 -15.88 5.67 -3.56
CA VAL A 62 -16.72 6.84 -3.84
C VAL A 62 -16.97 6.98 -5.35
N MET A 63 -15.91 6.83 -6.16
CA MET A 63 -16.02 6.92 -7.62
C MET A 63 -16.89 5.81 -8.21
N HIS A 64 -16.73 4.58 -7.75
CA HIS A 64 -17.44 3.42 -8.29
C HIS A 64 -18.87 3.25 -7.74
N VAL A 65 -19.23 3.89 -6.63
CA VAL A 65 -20.59 3.83 -6.06
C VAL A 65 -21.43 5.05 -6.40
N PHE A 66 -20.88 6.25 -6.25
CA PHE A 66 -21.64 7.49 -6.43
C PHE A 66 -21.43 8.13 -7.80
N PHE A 67 -20.30 7.84 -8.46
CA PHE A 67 -19.93 8.42 -9.76
C PHE A 67 -19.65 7.34 -10.82
N HIS A 68 -20.28 6.18 -10.69
CA HIS A 68 -19.99 4.97 -11.45
C HIS A 68 -19.97 5.18 -12.98
N GLY A 69 -20.94 5.92 -13.53
CA GLY A 69 -20.96 6.23 -14.96
C GLY A 69 -19.79 7.11 -15.42
N MET A 70 -19.26 7.97 -14.54
CA MET A 70 -18.03 8.73 -14.83
C MET A 70 -16.82 7.80 -14.80
N ALA A 71 -16.72 6.92 -13.81
CA ALA A 71 -15.63 5.95 -13.69
C ALA A 71 -15.58 5.00 -14.89
N ALA A 72 -16.72 4.44 -15.28
CA ALA A 72 -16.86 3.54 -16.44
C ALA A 72 -16.40 4.22 -17.74
N ARG A 73 -16.90 5.43 -18.03
CA ARG A 73 -16.49 6.18 -19.23
C ARG A 73 -15.01 6.54 -19.22
N PHE A 74 -14.44 6.85 -18.06
CA PHE A 74 -13.02 7.20 -17.95
C PHE A 74 -12.12 6.02 -18.34
N ILE A 75 -12.50 4.80 -17.96
CA ILE A 75 -11.79 3.58 -18.33
C ILE A 75 -12.21 2.99 -19.69
N GLY A 76 -13.13 3.64 -20.43
CA GLY A 76 -13.56 3.17 -21.75
C GLY A 76 -14.66 2.10 -21.73
N TRP A 77 -15.25 1.80 -20.57
CA TRP A 77 -16.20 0.69 -20.40
C TRP A 77 -17.65 1.17 -20.32
N SER A 78 -18.59 0.26 -20.58
CA SER A 78 -20.00 0.50 -20.32
C SER A 78 -20.29 0.54 -18.82
N ASP A 79 -21.22 1.42 -18.45
CA ASP A 79 -21.69 1.50 -17.08
C ASP A 79 -22.58 0.29 -16.76
N SER A 80 -22.35 -0.37 -15.62
CA SER A 80 -23.04 -1.61 -15.26
C SER A 80 -23.02 -1.86 -13.73
N PRO A 81 -23.86 -2.77 -13.22
CA PRO A 81 -23.89 -3.13 -11.78
C PRO A 81 -22.53 -3.58 -11.22
N PHE A 82 -21.62 -4.05 -12.09
CA PHE A 82 -20.26 -4.41 -11.71
C PHE A 82 -19.49 -3.25 -11.04
N GLN A 83 -19.82 -2.00 -11.38
CA GLN A 83 -19.23 -0.83 -10.73
C GLN A 83 -19.49 -0.85 -9.20
N LEU A 84 -20.67 -1.26 -8.75
CA LEU A 84 -20.97 -1.37 -7.32
C LEU A 84 -20.14 -2.45 -6.64
N GLU A 85 -19.94 -3.60 -7.28
CA GLU A 85 -19.09 -4.67 -6.75
C GLU A 85 -17.64 -4.20 -6.58
N VAL A 86 -17.08 -3.55 -7.60
CA VAL A 86 -15.75 -2.94 -7.55
C VAL A 86 -15.68 -1.87 -6.45
N GLY A 87 -16.75 -1.07 -6.31
CA GLY A 87 -16.87 -0.06 -5.28
C GLY A 87 -16.81 -0.65 -3.87
N PHE A 88 -17.64 -1.63 -3.54
CA PHE A 88 -17.66 -2.24 -2.21
C PHE A 88 -16.41 -3.08 -1.91
N ALA A 89 -15.84 -3.75 -2.92
CA ALA A 89 -14.52 -4.38 -2.79
C ALA A 89 -13.45 -3.34 -2.42
N SER A 90 -13.49 -2.18 -3.07
CA SER A 90 -12.60 -1.06 -2.76
C SER A 90 -12.83 -0.50 -1.36
N LEU A 91 -14.07 -0.41 -0.89
CA LEU A 91 -14.35 0.04 0.47
C LEU A 91 -13.70 -0.87 1.52
N GLY A 92 -13.86 -2.19 1.35
CA GLY A 92 -13.24 -3.18 2.24
C GLY A 92 -11.71 -3.05 2.28
N LEU A 93 -11.09 -2.96 1.10
CA LEU A 93 -9.65 -2.73 0.97
C LEU A 93 -9.20 -1.41 1.60
N GLY A 94 -9.97 -0.33 1.37
CA GLY A 94 -9.69 0.99 1.91
C GLY A 94 -9.75 1.03 3.43
N LEU A 95 -10.79 0.46 4.04
CA LEU A 95 -10.88 0.38 5.50
C LEU A 95 -9.72 -0.43 6.10
N ALA A 96 -9.36 -1.56 5.50
CA ALA A 96 -8.24 -2.37 5.96
C ALA A 96 -6.89 -1.63 5.80
N GLY A 97 -6.69 -0.91 4.69
CA GLY A 97 -5.52 -0.05 4.46
C GLY A 97 -5.38 1.08 5.47
N LEU A 98 -6.49 1.73 5.84
CA LEU A 98 -6.51 2.75 6.90
C LEU A 98 -6.11 2.16 8.26
N LEU A 99 -6.57 0.95 8.59
CA LEU A 99 -6.20 0.26 9.83
C LEU A 99 -4.71 -0.16 9.83
N ALA A 100 -4.17 -0.52 8.66
CA ALA A 100 -2.79 -0.95 8.45
C ALA A 100 -1.73 0.17 8.62
N ILE A 101 -2.15 1.41 8.90
CA ILE A 101 -1.23 2.43 9.44
C ILE A 101 -0.61 1.97 10.76
N ARG A 102 -1.33 1.15 11.53
CA ARG A 102 -0.82 0.54 12.76
C ARG A 102 0.25 -0.49 12.41
N LYS A 103 1.27 -0.57 13.26
CA LYS A 103 2.36 -1.52 13.12
C LYS A 103 1.95 -2.92 13.60
N GLU A 104 1.11 -3.58 12.81
CA GLU A 104 0.65 -4.95 13.07
C GLU A 104 0.94 -5.79 11.81
N LEU A 105 1.81 -6.80 11.97
CA LEU A 105 2.41 -7.50 10.84
C LEU A 105 1.37 -8.29 10.04
N TRP A 106 0.50 -9.04 10.71
CA TRP A 106 -0.42 -9.96 10.05
C TRP A 106 -1.57 -9.25 9.35
N LEU A 107 -2.04 -8.13 9.92
CA LEU A 107 -2.94 -7.19 9.27
C LEU A 107 -2.32 -6.66 7.98
N ARG A 108 -1.06 -6.20 8.02
CA ARG A 108 -0.36 -5.68 6.85
C ARG A 108 -0.11 -6.76 5.79
N VAL A 109 0.24 -7.98 6.19
CA VAL A 109 0.36 -9.13 5.29
C VAL A 109 -0.99 -9.41 4.61
N GLY A 110 -2.07 -9.51 5.36
CA GLY A 110 -3.41 -9.74 4.81
C GLY A 110 -3.86 -8.65 3.86
N VAL A 111 -3.68 -7.38 4.24
CA VAL A 111 -3.99 -6.22 3.38
C VAL A 111 -3.19 -6.27 2.08
N ILE A 112 -1.90 -6.61 2.12
CA ILE A 112 -1.07 -6.70 0.92
C ILE A 112 -1.50 -7.84 0.02
N ILE A 113 -1.80 -9.02 0.57
CA ILE A 113 -2.26 -10.16 -0.23
C ILE A 113 -3.54 -9.78 -0.99
N ILE A 114 -4.55 -9.29 -0.26
CA ILE A 114 -5.86 -8.98 -0.86
C ILE A 114 -5.74 -7.82 -1.86
N SER A 115 -5.06 -6.73 -1.50
CA SER A 115 -4.90 -5.57 -2.39
C SER A 115 -4.08 -5.91 -3.64
N ASN A 116 -3.00 -6.69 -3.51
CA ASN A 116 -2.19 -7.08 -4.65
C ASN A 116 -2.92 -8.03 -5.60
N THR A 117 -3.66 -9.01 -5.08
CA THR A 117 -4.50 -9.89 -5.91
C THR A 117 -5.53 -9.07 -6.68
N PHE A 118 -6.18 -8.10 -6.02
CA PHE A 118 -7.13 -7.20 -6.68
C PHE A 118 -6.45 -6.36 -7.77
N LEU A 119 -5.34 -5.67 -7.45
CA LEU A 119 -4.65 -4.76 -8.37
C LEU A 119 -4.07 -5.48 -9.59
N TRP A 120 -3.41 -6.61 -9.42
CA TRP A 120 -2.90 -7.40 -10.55
C TRP A 120 -4.02 -8.04 -11.36
N GLY A 121 -5.11 -8.47 -10.73
CA GLY A 121 -6.30 -8.93 -11.44
C GLY A 121 -6.90 -7.84 -12.32
N ALA A 122 -7.08 -6.63 -11.78
CA ALA A 122 -7.56 -5.48 -12.51
C ALA A 122 -6.61 -5.07 -13.65
N ALA A 123 -5.29 -5.03 -13.38
CA ALA A 123 -4.27 -4.76 -14.40
C ALA A 123 -4.30 -5.79 -15.53
N GLY A 124 -4.52 -7.08 -15.22
CA GLY A 124 -4.73 -8.12 -16.21
C GLY A 124 -5.96 -7.86 -17.09
N GLY A 125 -7.07 -7.42 -16.49
CA GLY A 125 -8.27 -6.98 -17.22
C GLY A 125 -7.98 -5.79 -18.15
N HIS A 126 -7.25 -4.79 -17.67
CA HIS A 126 -6.83 -3.65 -18.48
C HIS A 126 -5.94 -4.06 -19.66
N LEU A 127 -4.96 -4.94 -19.43
CA LEU A 127 -4.09 -5.48 -20.49
C LEU A 127 -4.89 -6.28 -21.53
N TYR A 128 -5.84 -7.11 -21.08
CA TYR A 128 -6.71 -7.83 -21.99
C TYR A 128 -7.51 -6.88 -22.90
N GLN A 129 -8.12 -5.84 -22.32
CA GLN A 129 -8.85 -4.82 -23.08
C GLN A 129 -7.94 -4.03 -24.03
N LEU A 130 -6.71 -3.73 -23.60
CA LEU A 130 -5.71 -3.04 -24.40
C LEU A 130 -5.31 -3.84 -25.65
N PHE A 131 -5.07 -5.14 -25.49
CA PHE A 131 -4.57 -5.99 -26.58
C PHE A 131 -5.69 -6.53 -27.48
N GLU A 132 -6.78 -7.05 -26.91
CA GLU A 132 -7.83 -7.72 -27.67
C GLU A 132 -8.86 -6.73 -28.24
N ASN A 133 -9.20 -5.70 -27.47
CA ASN A 133 -10.27 -4.75 -27.84
C ASN A 133 -9.73 -3.38 -28.28
N HIS A 134 -8.40 -3.22 -28.31
CA HIS A 134 -7.73 -1.96 -28.67
C HIS A 134 -8.26 -0.76 -27.88
N ASP A 135 -8.64 -0.98 -26.60
CA ASP A 135 -9.12 0.07 -25.73
C ASP A 135 -7.95 0.90 -25.18
N PHE A 136 -7.67 2.00 -25.87
CA PHE A 136 -6.64 2.97 -25.47
C PHE A 136 -7.21 4.13 -24.64
N ALA A 137 -8.39 3.97 -24.04
CA ALA A 137 -8.94 5.00 -23.16
C ALA A 137 -7.91 5.39 -22.07
N PRO A 138 -7.79 6.68 -21.71
CA PRO A 138 -6.80 7.13 -20.74
C PRO A 138 -6.87 6.41 -19.39
N GLY A 139 -8.07 6.04 -18.95
CA GLY A 139 -8.27 5.25 -17.73
C GLY A 139 -7.91 3.76 -17.89
N ASN A 140 -7.92 3.21 -19.11
CA ASN A 140 -7.54 1.81 -19.37
C ASN A 140 -6.03 1.65 -19.56
N ALA A 141 -5.43 2.43 -20.47
CA ALA A 141 -4.02 2.31 -20.86
C ALA A 141 -3.06 3.19 -20.05
N GLY A 142 -3.61 4.11 -19.26
CA GLY A 142 -2.84 5.11 -18.52
C GLY A 142 -2.55 4.72 -17.08
N VAL A 143 -2.75 5.68 -16.18
CA VAL A 143 -2.30 5.59 -14.78
C VAL A 143 -2.87 4.39 -14.04
N MET A 144 -4.11 3.96 -14.30
CA MET A 144 -4.71 2.81 -13.60
C MET A 144 -3.96 1.51 -13.91
N LEU A 145 -3.65 1.24 -15.18
CA LEU A 145 -2.85 0.08 -15.57
C LEU A 145 -1.46 0.10 -14.93
N TRP A 146 -0.72 1.20 -15.08
CA TRP A 146 0.66 1.27 -14.58
C TRP A 146 0.74 1.19 -13.06
N THR A 147 -0.17 1.88 -12.35
CA THR A 147 -0.22 1.80 -10.88
C THR A 147 -0.71 0.43 -10.41
N GLY A 148 -1.63 -0.21 -11.14
CA GLY A 148 -2.05 -1.60 -10.89
C GLY A 148 -0.92 -2.61 -11.00
N LEU A 149 0.06 -2.38 -11.89
CA LEU A 149 1.26 -3.22 -12.00
C LEU A 149 2.31 -2.91 -10.92
N LEU A 150 2.56 -1.62 -10.65
CA LEU A 150 3.68 -1.16 -9.82
C LEU A 150 3.38 -1.17 -8.31
N GLN A 151 2.17 -0.79 -7.89
CA GLN A 151 1.82 -0.74 -6.47
C GLN A 151 1.98 -2.08 -5.75
N PRO A 152 1.62 -3.24 -6.35
CA PRO A 152 1.89 -4.53 -5.74
C PRO A 152 3.37 -4.83 -5.50
N VAL A 153 4.24 -4.41 -6.41
CA VAL A 153 5.70 -4.55 -6.25
C VAL A 153 6.20 -3.66 -5.11
N ILE A 154 5.72 -2.41 -5.06
CA ILE A 154 6.07 -1.46 -4.01
C ILE A 154 5.61 -1.95 -2.63
N SER A 155 4.38 -2.46 -2.52
CA SER A 155 3.82 -2.94 -1.25
C SER A 155 4.61 -4.13 -0.70
N VAL A 156 4.98 -5.09 -1.56
CA VAL A 156 5.83 -6.23 -1.18
C VAL A 156 7.22 -5.76 -0.78
N ALA A 157 7.83 -4.83 -1.54
CA ALA A 157 9.15 -4.30 -1.21
C ALA A 157 9.16 -3.61 0.17
N LEU A 158 8.14 -2.79 0.48
CA LEU A 158 7.98 -2.14 1.78
C LEU A 158 7.77 -3.14 2.93
N LEU A 159 6.95 -4.18 2.70
CA LEU A 159 6.74 -5.26 3.68
C LEU A 159 8.04 -6.01 3.98
N VAL A 160 8.75 -6.44 2.94
CA VAL A 160 10.04 -7.14 3.08
C VAL A 160 11.06 -6.25 3.79
N TRP A 161 11.12 -4.97 3.44
CA TRP A 161 12.01 -4.02 4.11
C TRP A 161 11.67 -3.87 5.60
N SER A 162 10.39 -3.71 5.94
CA SER A 162 9.90 -3.65 7.32
C SER A 162 10.33 -4.87 8.12
N ILE A 163 10.08 -6.08 7.61
CA ILE A 163 10.42 -7.35 8.28
C ILE A 163 11.93 -7.48 8.49
N ARG A 164 12.73 -7.14 7.47
CA ARG A 164 14.20 -7.22 7.56
C ARG A 164 14.75 -6.28 8.64
N THR A 165 14.19 -5.08 8.76
CA THR A 165 14.65 -4.11 9.77
C THR A 165 14.24 -4.49 11.19
N GLU A 166 13.11 -5.19 11.38
CA GLU A 166 12.74 -5.72 12.70
C GLU A 166 13.66 -6.84 13.14
N LYS A 167 13.93 -7.81 12.27
CA LYS A 167 14.85 -8.92 12.58
C LYS A 167 16.27 -8.44 12.89
N ALA A 168 16.71 -7.38 12.21
CA ALA A 168 18.02 -6.78 12.49
C ALA A 168 18.10 -6.17 13.90
N ILE A 169 16.96 -5.68 14.44
CA ILE A 169 16.88 -5.13 15.80
C ILE A 169 16.76 -6.24 16.85
N SER A 170 16.09 -7.35 16.55
CA SER A 170 15.89 -8.45 17.51
C SER A 170 17.13 -9.33 17.70
N ARG A 171 17.94 -9.55 16.65
CA ARG A 171 19.15 -10.41 16.70
C ARG A 171 20.18 -10.01 17.77
N PRO A 172 20.56 -8.72 17.94
CA PRO A 172 21.48 -8.31 18.99
C PRO A 172 20.95 -8.57 20.40
N VAL A 173 19.63 -8.42 20.60
CA VAL A 173 18.98 -8.61 21.90
C VAL A 173 18.95 -10.09 22.28
N GLU A 174 18.62 -10.97 21.33
CA GLU A 174 18.58 -12.41 21.52
C GLU A 174 19.98 -12.97 21.86
N HIS A 175 21.00 -12.56 21.11
CA HIS A 175 22.39 -12.95 21.40
C HIS A 175 22.86 -12.49 22.78
N GLN A 176 22.45 -11.30 23.25
CA GLN A 176 22.81 -10.82 24.58
C GLN A 176 22.13 -11.63 25.69
N TYR A 177 20.89 -12.09 25.44
CA TYR A 177 20.16 -12.96 26.35
C TYR A 177 20.77 -14.37 26.40
N ASP A 178 21.17 -14.92 25.26
CA ASP A 178 21.86 -16.21 25.18
C ASP A 178 23.20 -16.21 25.93
N ILE A 179 24.00 -15.14 25.79
CA ILE A 179 25.25 -14.98 26.56
C ILE A 179 24.95 -14.96 28.06
N TYR A 180 23.93 -14.22 28.47
CA TYR A 180 23.54 -14.11 29.88
C TYR A 180 23.11 -15.45 30.47
N LEU A 181 22.30 -16.22 29.74
CA LEU A 181 21.87 -17.56 30.15
C LEU A 181 23.05 -18.53 30.23
N TRP A 182 23.94 -18.50 29.25
CA TRP A 182 25.16 -19.32 29.24
C TRP A 182 26.08 -18.99 30.42
N GLN A 183 26.25 -17.72 30.76
CA GLN A 183 26.99 -17.30 31.96
C GLN A 183 26.37 -17.84 33.25
N GLN A 184 25.04 -17.86 33.35
CA GLN A 184 24.35 -18.43 34.51
C GLN A 184 24.56 -19.95 34.62
N GLU A 185 24.55 -20.68 33.51
CA GLU A 185 24.83 -22.12 33.50
C GLU A 185 26.25 -22.43 33.97
N LEU A 186 27.26 -21.71 33.47
CA LEU A 186 28.65 -21.86 33.94
C LEU A 186 28.82 -21.61 35.44
N THR A 187 28.11 -20.63 36.00
CA THR A 187 28.17 -20.37 37.45
C THR A 187 27.50 -21.45 38.29
N LYS A 188 26.58 -22.24 37.72
CA LYS A 188 25.92 -23.36 38.42
C LYS A 188 26.76 -24.63 38.45
N GLU A 189 27.64 -24.84 37.47
CA GLU A 189 28.53 -26.01 37.43
C GLU A 189 29.75 -25.89 38.35
N HIS A 190 30.00 -24.70 38.93
CA HIS A 190 31.12 -24.43 39.81
C HIS A 190 30.75 -24.33 41.31
N HIS A 191 29.55 -24.78 41.68
CA HIS A 191 29.07 -24.93 43.06
C HIS A 191 28.69 -26.39 43.34
#